data_AF-A0A1L7XEC2-F1
#
_entry.id   AF-A0A1L7XEC2-F1
#
_cell.length_a   1.000
_cell.length_b   1.000
_cell.length_c   1.000
_cell.angle_alpha   90.00
_cell.angle_beta   90.00
_cell.angle_gamma   90.00
#
_symmetry.space_group_name_H-M   'P 1'
#
loop_
_entity.id
_entity.type
_entity.pdbx_description
1 polymer ?
#
loop_
_entity_poly.entity_id
_entity_poly.type
_entity_poly.pdbx_seq_one_letter_code
_entity_poly.pdbx_strand_id
1 'polypeptide(L)'
;MFSFVPDRARPLASRPYLIPAIYLTCIFGSLLPQGRARSISVTATLIYLIAPIPKCTTGQRASDLLLPTQGILVLVGWLDFFVLHSPNEFYRLKDKDKPPQTALGRLGWHADLCSVMRGVGWNWQVKNVPEAADPKIAKWAFVRTESSKVVMWYLLFDLCTYPVLGSSYHSHNPLDLFSDTFPMQFLFTWLPALGSYYALNMQYSLAVALSVRVGLFKPQDWPPGMGKLPDILTVRDLWGKFWHQFLRRVSDPSNQETVADKRFDRSLTYPSGS
;
A
#
# COMPACT_ATOMS: atom_id res chain seq x y z
N MET A 1 -1.05 26.42 -11.41
CA MET A 1 -1.86 26.01 -10.24
C MET A 1 -3.01 25.16 -10.76
N PHE A 2 -2.89 23.83 -10.70
CA PHE A 2 -3.94 22.92 -11.18
C PHE A 2 -5.08 22.94 -10.17
N SER A 3 -6.17 23.63 -10.49
CA SER A 3 -7.40 23.58 -9.71
C SER A 3 -7.98 22.17 -9.83
N PHE A 4 -7.96 21.42 -8.72
CA PHE A 4 -8.69 20.16 -8.55
C PHE A 4 -10.16 20.41 -8.16
N VAL A 5 -10.66 21.63 -8.36
CA VAL A 5 -12.10 21.90 -8.35
C VAL A 5 -12.61 21.42 -9.70
N PRO A 6 -13.53 20.45 -9.76
CA PRO A 6 -14.23 20.15 -11.00
C PRO A 6 -15.05 21.39 -11.32
N ASP A 7 -14.51 22.24 -12.20
CA ASP A 7 -15.32 23.22 -12.89
C ASP A 7 -16.49 22.47 -13.53
N ARG A 8 -17.69 23.02 -13.39
CA ARG A 8 -18.97 22.46 -13.82
C ARG A 8 -19.12 22.32 -15.35
N ALA A 9 -18.09 21.90 -16.09
CA ALA A 9 -18.02 22.08 -17.54
C ALA A 9 -17.68 20.84 -18.39
N ARG A 10 -17.53 19.63 -17.83
CA ARG A 10 -17.44 18.42 -18.68
C ARG A 10 -18.17 17.22 -18.05
N PRO A 11 -19.13 16.58 -18.75
CA PRO A 11 -19.71 15.33 -18.27
C PRO A 11 -18.60 14.28 -18.24
N LEU A 12 -18.26 13.82 -17.03
CA LEU A 12 -17.30 12.75 -16.84
C LEU A 12 -17.99 11.42 -17.16
N ALA A 13 -17.33 10.57 -17.94
CA ALA A 13 -17.89 9.27 -18.29
C ALA A 13 -17.80 8.32 -17.08
N SER A 14 -18.90 7.62 -16.76
CA SER A 14 -18.86 6.55 -15.76
C SER A 14 -18.13 5.33 -16.32
N ARG A 15 -17.11 4.85 -15.60
CA ARG A 15 -16.32 3.66 -15.98
C ARG A 15 -16.11 2.74 -14.77
N PRO A 16 -17.15 2.01 -14.32
CA PRO A 16 -17.05 1.15 -13.14
C PRO A 16 -16.03 0.01 -13.30
N TYR A 17 -15.78 -0.43 -14.54
CA TYR A 17 -14.88 -1.53 -14.85
C TYR A 17 -13.39 -1.15 -14.86
N LEU A 18 -13.05 0.13 -14.71
CA LEU A 18 -11.68 0.61 -14.86
C LEU A 18 -10.73 0.02 -13.80
N ILE A 19 -11.14 0.05 -12.53
CA ILE A 19 -10.35 -0.49 -11.42
C ILE A 19 -10.19 -2.01 -11.55
N PRO A 20 -11.27 -2.81 -11.73
CA PRO A 20 -11.14 -4.24 -11.98
C PRO A 20 -10.20 -4.56 -13.15
N ALA A 21 -10.30 -3.82 -14.26
CA ALA A 21 -9.46 -4.04 -15.45
C ALA A 21 -7.96 -3.82 -15.16
N ILE A 22 -7.61 -2.80 -14.37
CA ILE A 22 -6.23 -2.54 -13.94
C ILE A 22 -5.69 -3.73 -13.14
N TYR A 23 -6.42 -4.21 -12.14
CA TYR A 23 -5.98 -5.34 -11.32
C TYR A 23 -5.92 -6.65 -12.10
N LEU A 24 -6.91 -6.92 -12.96
CA LEU A 24 -6.91 -8.09 -13.84
C LEU A 24 -5.68 -8.08 -14.76
N THR A 25 -5.32 -6.91 -15.31
CA THR A 25 -4.12 -6.74 -16.14
C THR A 25 -2.86 -7.14 -15.37
N CYS A 26 -2.72 -6.76 -14.09
CA CYS A 26 -1.60 -7.18 -13.26
C CYS A 26 -1.60 -8.68 -12.95
N ILE A 27 -2.79 -9.27 -12.69
CA ILE A 27 -2.93 -10.72 -12.42
C ILE A 27 -2.54 -11.53 -13.66
N PHE A 28 -3.10 -11.20 -14.83
CA PHE A 28 -2.74 -11.85 -16.09
C PHE A 28 -1.27 -11.63 -16.44
N GLY A 29 -0.75 -10.43 -16.23
CA GLY A 29 0.67 -10.12 -16.38
C GLY A 29 1.55 -11.01 -15.50
N SER A 30 1.13 -11.31 -14.27
CA SER A 30 1.89 -12.16 -13.34
C SER A 30 1.91 -13.64 -13.73
N LEU A 31 0.94 -14.11 -14.52
CA LEU A 31 0.89 -15.48 -15.03
C LEU A 31 1.85 -15.72 -16.20
N LEU A 32 2.12 -14.67 -16.98
CA LEU A 32 2.98 -14.74 -18.16
C LEU A 32 4.46 -14.93 -17.78
N PRO A 33 5.23 -15.71 -18.57
CA PRO A 33 6.65 -15.90 -18.35
C PRO A 33 7.38 -14.55 -18.39
N GLN A 34 8.37 -14.41 -17.51
CA GLN A 34 9.14 -13.18 -17.41
C GLN A 34 9.94 -12.93 -18.69
N GLY A 35 9.83 -11.71 -19.21
CA GLY A 35 10.50 -11.32 -20.44
C GLY A 35 10.14 -9.89 -20.85
N ARG A 36 10.95 -9.31 -21.74
CA ARG A 36 10.76 -7.93 -22.23
C ARG A 36 9.39 -7.71 -22.86
N ALA A 37 8.89 -8.71 -23.61
CA ALA A 37 7.59 -8.64 -24.26
C ALA A 37 6.45 -8.46 -23.24
N ARG A 38 6.45 -9.24 -22.15
CA ARG A 38 5.47 -9.12 -21.06
C ARG A 38 5.56 -7.76 -20.38
N SER A 39 6.77 -7.33 -20.04
CA SER A 39 6.97 -6.04 -19.38
C SER A 39 6.48 -4.88 -20.24
N ILE A 40 6.73 -4.90 -21.54
CA ILE A 40 6.25 -3.87 -22.48
C ILE A 40 4.73 -3.95 -22.63
N SER A 41 4.16 -5.13 -22.89
CA SER A 41 2.74 -5.28 -23.17
C SER A 41 1.87 -4.88 -21.97
N VAL A 42 2.18 -5.40 -20.79
CA VAL A 42 1.41 -5.11 -19.57
C VAL A 42 1.55 -3.64 -19.17
N THR A 43 2.76 -3.06 -19.26
CA THR A 43 2.98 -1.63 -18.97
C THR A 43 2.19 -0.74 -19.93
N ALA A 44 2.18 -1.05 -21.22
CA ALA A 44 1.40 -0.30 -22.21
C ALA A 44 -0.11 -0.38 -21.92
N THR A 45 -0.62 -1.58 -21.56
CA THR A 45 -2.03 -1.75 -21.18
C THR A 45 -2.37 -0.97 -19.91
N LEU A 46 -1.50 -0.98 -18.89
CA LEU A 46 -1.71 -0.19 -17.66
C LEU A 46 -1.75 1.31 -17.95
N ILE A 47 -0.81 1.83 -18.74
CA ILE A 47 -0.81 3.25 -19.14
C ILE A 47 -2.09 3.60 -19.89
N TYR A 48 -2.53 2.75 -20.82
CA TYR A 48 -3.78 2.95 -21.55
C TYR A 48 -5.01 2.98 -20.63
N LEU A 49 -5.06 2.12 -19.61
CA LEU A 49 -6.16 2.10 -18.63
C LEU A 49 -6.10 3.29 -17.65
N ILE A 50 -4.92 3.79 -17.30
CA ILE A 50 -4.74 4.89 -16.35
C ILE A 50 -4.94 6.26 -17.00
N ALA A 51 -4.52 6.44 -18.25
CA ALA A 51 -4.62 7.70 -18.99
C ALA A 51 -6.03 8.36 -19.01
N PRO A 52 -7.16 7.62 -19.09
CA PRO A 52 -8.48 8.22 -19.05
C PRO A 52 -8.99 8.56 -17.64
N ILE A 53 -8.32 8.14 -16.55
CA ILE A 53 -8.80 8.36 -15.16
C ILE A 53 -9.20 9.82 -14.90
N PRO A 54 -8.40 10.84 -15.28
CA PRO A 54 -8.78 12.25 -15.04
C PRO A 54 -10.07 12.70 -15.76
N LYS A 55 -10.57 11.89 -16.71
CA LYS A 55 -11.78 12.15 -17.50
C LYS A 55 -12.96 11.25 -17.09
N CYS A 56 -12.80 10.46 -16.03
CA CYS A 56 -13.82 9.52 -15.55
C CYS A 56 -14.34 9.92 -14.18
N THR A 57 -15.56 9.49 -13.85
CA THR A 57 -16.14 9.63 -12.51
C THR A 57 -16.77 8.31 -12.08
N THR A 58 -16.67 8.02 -10.79
CA THR A 58 -17.39 6.97 -10.09
C THR A 58 -18.74 7.46 -9.55
N GLY A 59 -19.01 8.77 -9.67
CA GLY A 59 -20.16 9.44 -9.04
C GLY A 59 -19.91 9.85 -7.58
N GLN A 60 -18.78 9.47 -7.00
CA GLN A 60 -18.40 9.81 -5.62
C GLN A 60 -17.09 10.58 -5.59
N ARG A 61 -17.10 11.80 -5.02
CA ARG A 61 -15.92 12.68 -4.98
C ARG A 61 -14.71 12.05 -4.29
N ALA A 62 -14.93 11.36 -3.17
CA ALA A 62 -13.85 10.70 -2.43
C ALA A 62 -13.16 9.63 -3.28
N SER A 63 -13.94 8.79 -3.95
CA SER A 63 -13.44 7.75 -4.85
C SER A 63 -12.74 8.34 -6.08
N ASP A 64 -13.26 9.43 -6.64
CA ASP A 64 -12.66 10.11 -7.79
C ASP A 64 -11.31 10.78 -7.44
N LEU A 65 -11.14 11.27 -6.21
CA LEU A 65 -9.87 11.81 -5.73
C LEU A 65 -8.81 10.72 -5.53
N LEU A 66 -9.23 9.54 -5.07
CA LEU A 66 -8.33 8.43 -4.77
C LEU A 66 -7.95 7.58 -5.99
N LEU A 67 -8.81 7.54 -7.01
CA LEU A 67 -8.64 6.71 -8.20
C LEU A 67 -7.32 6.96 -8.96
N PRO A 68 -6.90 8.22 -9.24
CA PRO A 68 -5.60 8.49 -9.87
C PRO A 68 -4.45 7.98 -9.02
N THR A 69 -4.49 8.22 -7.70
CA THR A 69 -3.47 7.79 -6.75
C THR A 69 -3.31 6.27 -6.79
N GLN A 70 -4.42 5.53 -6.75
CA GLN A 70 -4.41 4.07 -6.82
C GLN A 70 -3.84 3.56 -8.15
N GLY A 71 -4.25 4.14 -9.29
CA GLY A 71 -3.72 3.79 -10.60
C GLY A 71 -2.21 3.99 -10.69
N ILE A 72 -1.71 5.14 -10.21
CA ILE A 72 -0.28 5.47 -10.18
C ILE A 72 0.48 4.48 -9.28
N LEU A 73 -0.03 4.18 -8.08
CA LEU A 73 0.62 3.23 -7.16
C LEU A 73 0.72 1.82 -7.77
N VAL A 74 -0.31 1.36 -8.46
CA VAL A 74 -0.27 0.06 -9.18
C VAL A 74 0.77 0.09 -10.29
N LEU A 75 0.82 1.15 -11.09
CA LEU A 75 1.81 1.30 -12.16
C LEU A 75 3.24 1.33 -11.60
N VAL A 76 3.49 2.11 -10.54
CA VAL A 76 4.80 2.20 -9.89
C VAL A 76 5.20 0.84 -9.31
N GLY A 77 4.29 0.14 -8.63
CA GLY A 77 4.55 -1.21 -8.13
C GLY A 77 4.85 -2.21 -9.23
N TRP A 78 4.12 -2.15 -10.35
CA TRP A 78 4.39 -2.99 -11.52
C TRP A 78 5.78 -2.73 -12.10
N LEU A 79 6.12 -1.46 -12.32
CA LEU A 79 7.43 -1.08 -12.84
C LEU A 79 8.56 -1.50 -11.92
N ASP A 80 8.41 -1.26 -10.62
CA ASP A 80 9.40 -1.65 -9.60
C ASP A 80 9.65 -3.16 -9.62
N PHE A 81 8.61 -3.97 -9.40
CA PHE A 81 8.79 -5.41 -9.21
C PHE A 81 9.02 -6.21 -10.50
N PHE A 82 8.46 -5.77 -11.64
CA PHE A 82 8.42 -6.58 -12.86
C PHE A 82 9.22 -6.00 -14.04
N VAL A 83 9.69 -4.75 -13.96
CA VAL A 83 10.46 -4.10 -15.03
C VAL A 83 11.87 -3.75 -14.58
N LEU A 84 12.00 -3.11 -13.42
CA LEU A 84 13.29 -2.64 -12.92
C LEU A 84 14.12 -3.75 -12.27
N HIS A 85 13.47 -4.63 -11.51
CA HIS A 85 14.15 -5.68 -10.75
C HIS A 85 14.11 -7.04 -11.45
N SER A 86 15.15 -7.82 -11.21
CA SER A 86 15.24 -9.17 -11.77
C SER A 86 14.47 -10.17 -10.90
N PRO A 87 13.96 -11.27 -11.48
CA PRO A 87 13.17 -12.27 -10.77
C PRO A 87 13.85 -12.89 -9.56
N ASN A 88 15.17 -13.02 -9.62
CA ASN A 88 15.99 -13.68 -8.62
C ASN A 88 16.47 -12.70 -7.53
N GLU A 89 16.14 -11.42 -7.67
CA GLU A 89 16.60 -10.38 -6.76
C GLU A 89 15.82 -10.36 -5.44
N PHE A 90 14.55 -10.71 -5.51
CA PHE A 90 13.70 -10.87 -4.35
C PHE A 90 13.60 -12.35 -4.04
N TYR A 91 13.87 -12.73 -2.80
CA TYR A 91 13.62 -14.08 -2.34
C TYR A 91 13.23 -14.09 -0.87
N ARG A 92 12.37 -15.03 -0.52
CA ARG A 92 12.06 -15.32 0.88
C ARG A 92 13.28 -15.96 1.53
N LEU A 93 13.60 -15.54 2.74
CA LEU A 93 14.76 -16.10 3.47
C LEU A 93 14.61 -17.60 3.72
N LYS A 94 13.37 -18.10 3.82
CA LYS A 94 13.05 -19.52 4.03
C LYS A 94 13.13 -20.36 2.74
N ASP A 95 12.97 -19.74 1.56
CA ASP A 95 12.78 -20.44 0.29
C ASP A 95 13.89 -20.09 -0.74
N LYS A 96 15.06 -19.66 -0.27
CA LYS A 96 16.18 -19.19 -1.10
C LYS A 96 16.54 -20.15 -2.24
N ASP A 97 16.45 -21.45 -1.99
CA ASP A 97 16.88 -22.51 -2.92
C ASP A 97 15.72 -23.18 -3.69
N LYS A 98 14.48 -22.70 -3.52
CA LYS A 98 13.28 -23.31 -4.12
C LYS A 98 12.41 -22.27 -4.84
N PRO A 99 12.85 -21.76 -6.00
CA PRO A 99 12.03 -20.84 -6.77
C PRO A 99 10.72 -21.53 -7.23
N PRO A 100 9.59 -20.80 -7.30
CA PRO A 100 8.31 -21.36 -7.70
C PRO A 100 8.36 -21.84 -9.16
N GLN A 101 8.20 -23.16 -9.36
CA GLN A 101 8.26 -23.77 -10.70
C GLN A 101 6.92 -23.74 -11.44
N THR A 102 5.79 -23.71 -10.73
CA THR A 102 4.44 -23.76 -11.32
C THR A 102 3.86 -22.36 -11.57
N ALA A 103 2.98 -22.21 -12.57
CA ALA A 103 2.35 -20.91 -12.86
C ALA A 103 1.53 -20.36 -11.68
N LEU A 104 0.79 -21.23 -10.97
CA LEU A 104 0.07 -20.86 -9.75
C LEU A 104 1.02 -20.53 -8.60
N GLY A 105 2.14 -21.25 -8.47
CA GLY A 105 3.18 -20.93 -7.49
C GLY A 105 3.80 -19.55 -7.75
N ARG A 106 4.05 -19.21 -9.03
CA ARG A 106 4.51 -17.87 -9.43
C ARG A 106 3.48 -16.80 -9.14
N LEU A 107 2.20 -17.06 -9.41
CA LEU A 107 1.13 -16.13 -9.06
C LEU A 107 1.07 -15.89 -7.55
N GLY A 108 1.12 -16.95 -6.74
CA GLY A 108 1.15 -16.84 -5.27
C GLY A 108 2.36 -16.08 -4.77
N TRP A 109 3.53 -16.32 -5.37
CA TRP A 109 4.77 -15.60 -5.06
C TRP A 109 4.69 -14.11 -5.42
N HIS A 110 4.15 -13.79 -6.60
CA HIS A 110 3.93 -12.40 -7.03
C HIS A 110 2.88 -11.69 -6.18
N ALA A 111 1.77 -12.36 -5.87
CA ALA A 111 0.73 -11.82 -4.99
C ALA A 111 1.27 -11.53 -3.59
N ASP A 112 2.08 -12.45 -3.05
CA ASP A 112 2.76 -12.26 -1.78
C ASP A 112 3.74 -11.07 -1.85
N LEU A 113 4.63 -11.03 -2.85
CA LEU A 113 5.58 -9.93 -3.04
C LEU A 113 4.90 -8.56 -3.17
N CYS A 114 3.79 -8.48 -3.90
CA CYS A 114 3.03 -7.23 -4.04
C CYS A 114 2.26 -6.86 -2.76
N SER A 115 1.90 -7.83 -1.92
CA SER A 115 1.21 -7.60 -0.66
C SER A 115 2.15 -7.20 0.49
N VAL A 116 3.42 -7.63 0.42
CA VAL A 116 4.42 -7.30 1.42
C VAL A 116 5.06 -5.96 1.08
N MET A 117 4.66 -4.88 1.76
CA MET A 117 5.27 -3.55 1.55
C MET A 117 6.55 -3.33 2.37
N ARG A 118 6.72 -4.05 3.48
CA ARG A 118 7.81 -3.88 4.46
C ARG A 118 8.91 -4.95 4.36
N GLY A 119 8.78 -5.87 3.40
CA GLY A 119 9.72 -6.96 3.16
C GLY A 119 9.81 -7.99 4.29
N VAL A 120 8.76 -8.15 5.11
CA VAL A 120 8.78 -9.08 6.26
C VAL A 120 9.05 -10.50 5.78
N GLY A 121 10.14 -11.11 6.23
CA GLY A 121 10.56 -12.46 5.79
C GLY A 121 11.22 -12.53 4.41
N TRP A 122 11.43 -11.38 3.76
CA TRP A 122 12.16 -11.24 2.51
C TRP A 122 13.57 -10.70 2.75
N ASN A 123 14.46 -10.88 1.77
CA ASN A 123 15.84 -10.39 1.82
C ASN A 123 15.98 -8.86 1.88
N TRP A 124 14.90 -8.11 1.65
CA TRP A 124 14.88 -6.64 1.62
C TRP A 124 14.08 -6.02 2.78
N GLN A 125 13.85 -6.74 3.87
CA GLN A 125 13.09 -6.24 5.02
C GLN A 125 13.58 -4.86 5.49
N VAL A 126 12.65 -3.89 5.60
CA VAL A 126 12.99 -2.53 5.99
C VAL A 126 13.42 -2.45 7.45
N LYS A 127 14.22 -1.44 7.80
CA LYS A 127 14.66 -1.20 9.19
C LYS A 127 13.48 -0.81 10.08
N ASN A 128 13.61 -1.04 11.40
CA ASN A 128 12.64 -0.65 12.45
C ASN A 128 11.24 -1.29 12.30
N VAL A 129 11.14 -2.46 11.67
CA VAL A 129 9.90 -3.25 11.72
C VAL A 129 9.67 -3.71 13.16
N PRO A 130 8.48 -3.46 13.74
CA PRO A 130 8.17 -3.91 15.09
C PRO A 130 8.30 -5.43 15.23
N GLU A 131 8.54 -5.87 16.46
CA GLU A 131 8.63 -7.29 16.77
C GLU A 131 7.31 -8.01 16.42
N ALA A 132 7.44 -9.16 15.77
CA ALA A 132 6.30 -9.99 15.40
C ALA A 132 5.71 -10.71 16.63
N ALA A 133 4.54 -11.32 16.45
CA ALA A 133 3.92 -12.11 17.51
C ALA A 133 4.82 -13.30 17.94
N ASP A 134 4.79 -13.63 19.24
CA ASP A 134 5.53 -14.76 19.80
C ASP A 134 5.21 -16.05 19.01
N PRO A 135 6.23 -16.79 18.53
CA PRO A 135 6.02 -18.05 17.83
C PRO A 135 5.15 -19.08 18.56
N LYS A 136 5.10 -19.02 19.89
CA LYS A 136 4.33 -19.93 20.75
C LYS A 136 2.84 -19.58 20.84
N ILE A 137 2.41 -18.43 20.31
CA ILE A 137 1.01 -18.03 20.42
C ILE A 137 0.10 -18.96 19.62
N ALA A 138 -0.98 -19.43 20.25
CA ALA A 138 -1.97 -20.25 19.58
C ALA A 138 -2.69 -19.43 18.50
N LYS A 139 -2.86 -20.03 17.30
CA LYS A 139 -3.53 -19.42 16.13
C LYS A 139 -4.84 -18.71 16.51
N TRP A 140 -5.72 -19.41 17.21
CA TRP A 140 -7.05 -18.88 17.56
C TRP A 140 -7.01 -17.85 18.68
N ALA A 141 -6.02 -17.89 19.58
CA ALA A 141 -5.82 -16.84 20.56
C ALA A 141 -5.43 -15.53 19.86
N PHE A 142 -4.49 -15.61 18.91
CA PHE A 142 -4.08 -14.46 18.10
C PHE A 142 -5.24 -13.89 17.27
N VAL A 143 -6.00 -14.74 16.57
CA VAL A 143 -7.16 -14.30 15.77
C VAL A 143 -8.22 -13.60 16.64
N ARG A 144 -8.50 -14.11 17.85
CA ARG A 144 -9.42 -13.44 18.79
C ARG A 144 -8.90 -12.07 19.18
N THR A 145 -7.62 -11.96 19.55
CA THR A 145 -7.00 -10.68 19.88
C THR A 145 -7.10 -9.67 18.75
N GLU A 146 -6.77 -10.06 17.51
CA GLU A 146 -6.87 -9.16 16.36
C GLU A 146 -8.33 -8.80 16.02
N SER A 147 -9.27 -9.73 16.20
CA SER A 147 -10.70 -9.44 16.01
C SER A 147 -11.21 -8.43 17.04
N SER A 148 -10.80 -8.55 18.30
CA SER A 148 -11.13 -7.57 19.35
C SER A 148 -10.51 -6.20 19.05
N LYS A 149 -9.29 -6.15 18.51
CA LYS A 149 -8.68 -4.90 18.04
C LYS A 149 -9.48 -4.26 16.92
N VAL A 150 -10.00 -5.03 15.95
CA VAL A 150 -10.86 -4.49 14.88
C VAL A 150 -12.07 -3.77 15.46
N VAL A 151 -12.77 -4.40 16.42
CA VAL A 151 -13.93 -3.78 17.07
C VAL A 151 -13.52 -2.50 17.80
N MET A 152 -12.44 -2.54 18.58
CA MET A 152 -11.94 -1.37 19.30
C MET A 152 -11.55 -0.23 18.35
N TRP A 153 -10.80 -0.53 17.27
CA TRP A 153 -10.41 0.47 16.29
C TRP A 153 -11.59 1.04 15.52
N TYR A 154 -12.60 0.23 15.22
CA TYR A 154 -13.85 0.70 14.62
C TYR A 154 -14.57 1.69 15.54
N LEU A 155 -14.70 1.38 16.83
CA LEU A 155 -15.34 2.29 17.80
C LEU A 155 -14.57 3.61 17.95
N LEU A 156 -13.24 3.57 17.98
CA LEU A 156 -12.41 4.78 18.03
C LEU A 156 -12.47 5.59 16.74
N PHE A 157 -12.50 4.91 15.59
CA PHE A 157 -12.71 5.55 14.29
C PHE A 157 -14.07 6.25 14.22
N ASP A 158 -15.13 5.57 14.66
CA ASP A 158 -16.49 6.11 14.69
C ASP A 158 -16.58 7.30 15.64
N LEU A 159 -15.99 7.20 16.83
CA LEU A 159 -15.91 8.30 17.79
C LEU A 159 -15.22 9.55 17.21
N CYS A 160 -14.18 9.37 16.40
CA CYS A 160 -13.50 10.49 15.74
C CYS A 160 -14.29 11.06 14.56
N THR A 161 -15.00 10.20 13.83
CA THR A 161 -15.64 10.55 12.56
C THR A 161 -17.04 11.12 12.77
N TYR A 162 -17.77 10.63 13.77
CA TYR A 162 -19.15 11.02 14.08
C TYR A 162 -19.31 12.54 14.29
N PRO A 163 -18.47 13.22 15.11
CA PRO A 163 -18.58 14.68 15.27
C PRO A 163 -18.28 15.44 13.98
N VAL A 164 -17.36 14.93 13.16
CA VAL A 164 -16.98 15.56 11.88
C VAL A 164 -18.14 15.45 10.88
N LEU A 165 -18.76 14.27 10.75
CA LEU A 165 -19.89 14.07 9.85
C LEU A 165 -21.14 14.85 10.26
N GLY A 166 -21.36 15.02 11.57
CA GLY A 166 -22.46 15.84 12.09
C GLY A 166 -22.20 17.35 12.09
N SER A 167 -20.99 17.79 11.75
CA SER A 167 -20.61 19.20 11.78
C SER A 167 -20.90 19.93 10.48
N SER A 168 -20.96 21.26 10.54
CA SER A 168 -21.05 22.14 9.38
C SER A 168 -19.87 21.98 8.41
N TYR A 169 -18.72 21.45 8.86
CA TYR A 169 -17.55 21.21 8.00
C TYR A 169 -17.76 20.06 6.99
N HIS A 170 -18.70 19.15 7.24
CA HIS A 170 -19.07 18.11 6.28
C HIS A 170 -20.22 18.55 5.34
N SER A 171 -20.75 19.76 5.51
CA SER A 171 -21.86 20.26 4.69
C SER A 171 -21.42 20.66 3.27
N HIS A 172 -22.39 20.86 2.39
CA HIS A 172 -22.13 21.32 1.01
C HIS A 172 -21.43 22.67 0.91
N ASN A 173 -21.55 23.52 1.94
CA ASN A 173 -20.89 24.81 2.08
C ASN A 173 -20.13 24.84 3.41
N PRO A 174 -18.94 24.24 3.48
CA PRO A 174 -18.20 24.13 4.72
C PRO A 174 -17.85 25.53 5.27
N LEU A 175 -17.99 25.70 6.58
CA LEU A 175 -17.47 26.88 7.26
C LEU A 175 -15.94 26.91 7.15
N ASP A 176 -15.38 28.11 7.08
CA ASP A 176 -13.94 28.27 7.16
C ASP A 176 -13.49 27.88 8.58
N LEU A 177 -12.60 26.89 8.68
CA LEU A 177 -12.06 26.42 9.94
C LEU A 177 -11.44 27.57 10.73
N PHE A 178 -10.79 28.52 10.06
CA PHE A 178 -10.12 29.64 10.73
C PHE A 178 -11.09 30.67 11.31
N SER A 179 -12.38 30.60 10.98
CA SER A 179 -13.41 31.45 11.56
C SER A 179 -13.87 30.99 12.96
N ASP A 180 -13.52 29.76 13.36
CA ASP A 180 -13.89 29.19 14.65
C ASP A 180 -12.89 29.48 15.76
N THR A 181 -13.28 29.19 17.00
CA THR A 181 -12.39 29.29 18.16
C THR A 181 -11.22 28.31 18.06
N PHE A 182 -10.05 28.69 18.59
CA PHE A 182 -8.85 27.85 18.56
C PHE A 182 -9.06 26.40 19.07
N PRO A 183 -9.83 26.13 20.15
CA PRO A 183 -10.11 24.75 20.57
C PRO A 183 -10.88 23.94 19.52
N MET A 184 -11.84 24.55 18.82
CA MET A 184 -12.58 23.89 17.75
C MET A 184 -11.70 23.65 16.54
N GLN A 185 -10.87 24.62 16.16
CA GLN A 185 -9.88 24.44 15.09
C GLN A 185 -8.97 23.26 15.38
N PHE A 186 -8.42 23.19 16.60
CA PHE A 186 -7.57 22.10 17.04
C PHE A 186 -8.32 20.77 16.97
N LEU A 187 -9.51 20.69 17.56
CA LEU A 187 -10.32 19.48 17.60
C LEU A 187 -10.65 18.96 16.19
N PHE A 188 -11.23 19.79 15.34
CA PHE A 188 -11.67 19.39 14.00
C PHE A 188 -10.52 19.19 13.01
N THR A 189 -9.31 19.69 13.31
CA THR A 189 -8.09 19.33 12.57
C THR A 189 -7.59 17.94 12.97
N TRP A 190 -7.59 17.63 14.26
CA TRP A 190 -7.01 16.38 14.78
C TRP A 190 -7.95 15.17 14.67
N LEU A 191 -9.26 15.36 14.75
CA LEU A 191 -10.24 14.27 14.64
C LEU A 191 -10.09 13.47 13.33
N PRO A 192 -10.00 14.09 12.12
CA PRO A 192 -9.75 13.35 10.89
C PRO A 192 -8.39 12.64 10.84
N ALA A 193 -7.35 13.24 11.43
CA ALA A 193 -6.02 12.63 11.48
C ALA A 193 -6.00 11.37 12.35
N LEU A 194 -6.62 11.44 13.53
CA LEU A 194 -6.82 10.29 14.43
C LEU A 194 -7.75 9.25 13.80
N GLY A 195 -8.84 9.67 13.16
CA GLY A 195 -9.72 8.80 12.39
C GLY A 195 -8.95 8.01 11.33
N SER A 196 -8.08 8.68 10.56
CA SER A 196 -7.22 8.01 9.57
C SER A 196 -6.28 6.98 10.19
N TYR A 197 -5.69 7.29 11.35
CA TYR A 197 -4.87 6.35 12.10
C TYR A 197 -5.67 5.10 12.51
N TYR A 198 -6.85 5.27 13.10
CA TYR A 198 -7.70 4.15 13.54
C TYR A 198 -8.22 3.34 12.37
N ALA A 199 -8.61 3.97 11.26
CA ALA A 199 -9.06 3.30 10.05
C ALA A 199 -7.96 2.39 9.46
N LEU A 200 -6.72 2.87 9.39
CA LEU A 200 -5.58 2.07 8.92
C LEU A 200 -5.31 0.87 9.82
N ASN A 201 -5.33 1.06 11.14
CA ASN A 201 -5.12 -0.04 12.09
C ASN A 201 -6.27 -1.06 12.06
N MET A 202 -7.51 -0.60 11.88
CA MET A 202 -8.69 -1.46 11.71
C MET A 202 -8.53 -2.34 10.46
N GLN A 203 -8.23 -1.74 9.30
CA GLN A 203 -8.04 -2.46 8.04
C GLN A 203 -6.88 -3.46 8.15
N TYR A 204 -5.78 -3.05 8.79
CA TYR A 204 -4.63 -3.91 9.03
C TYR A 204 -4.99 -5.12 9.90
N SER A 205 -5.55 -4.91 11.09
CA SER A 205 -5.96 -6.00 12.00
C SER A 205 -7.02 -6.92 11.37
N LEU A 206 -7.93 -6.38 10.55
CA LEU A 206 -8.90 -7.18 9.81
C LEU A 206 -8.21 -8.10 8.79
N ALA A 207 -7.28 -7.56 7.98
CA ALA A 207 -6.51 -8.34 7.03
C ALA A 207 -5.68 -9.43 7.72
N VAL A 208 -5.06 -9.11 8.86
CA VAL A 208 -4.33 -10.08 9.70
C VAL A 208 -5.26 -11.20 10.19
N ALA A 209 -6.39 -10.84 10.80
CA ALA A 209 -7.33 -11.80 11.36
C ALA A 209 -7.88 -12.75 10.29
N LEU A 210 -8.27 -12.23 9.13
CA LEU A 210 -8.79 -13.03 8.01
C LEU A 210 -7.71 -13.95 7.43
N SER A 211 -6.52 -13.41 7.17
CA SER A 211 -5.45 -14.16 6.52
C SER A 211 -4.88 -15.27 7.42
N VAL A 212 -4.73 -15.02 8.72
CA VAL A 212 -4.36 -16.04 9.71
C VAL A 212 -5.51 -17.03 9.89
N ARG A 213 -6.77 -16.60 9.96
CA ARG A 213 -7.94 -17.50 10.09
C ARG A 213 -7.96 -18.54 8.97
N VAL A 214 -7.86 -18.08 7.72
CA VAL A 214 -7.84 -18.96 6.52
C VAL A 214 -6.57 -19.81 6.47
N GLY A 215 -5.50 -19.43 7.18
CA GLY A 215 -4.26 -20.18 7.26
C GLY A 215 -3.27 -19.85 6.14
N LEU A 216 -3.45 -18.71 5.46
CA LEU A 216 -2.51 -18.21 4.45
C LEU A 216 -1.18 -17.79 5.07
N PHE A 217 -1.23 -17.25 6.29
CA PHE A 217 -0.06 -16.74 7.01
C PHE A 217 -0.06 -17.18 8.47
N LYS A 218 1.13 -17.17 9.08
CA LYS A 218 1.31 -17.36 10.53
C LYS A 218 1.26 -16.00 11.23
N PRO A 219 0.95 -15.95 12.54
CA PRO A 219 0.99 -14.71 13.33
C PRO A 219 2.34 -13.96 13.23
N GLN A 220 3.43 -14.70 13.07
CA GLN A 220 4.79 -14.19 12.95
C GLN A 220 5.04 -13.41 11.65
N ASP A 221 4.26 -13.69 10.60
CA ASP A 221 4.43 -13.05 9.29
C ASP A 221 3.77 -11.64 9.26
N TRP A 222 3.01 -11.28 10.31
CA TRP A 222 2.27 -10.03 10.43
C TRP A 222 2.69 -9.19 11.66
N PRO A 223 3.90 -8.60 11.66
CA PRO A 223 4.32 -7.69 12.72
C PRO A 223 3.47 -6.41 12.71
N PRO A 224 3.19 -5.77 13.87
CA PRO A 224 2.35 -4.58 13.95
C PRO A 224 2.61 -3.53 12.87
N GLY A 225 1.56 -3.00 12.23
CA GLY A 225 1.67 -2.07 11.11
C GLY A 225 2.40 -0.77 11.46
N MET A 226 2.08 -0.21 12.63
CA MET A 226 2.66 1.00 13.18
C MET A 226 3.68 0.67 14.28
N GLY A 227 4.62 1.59 14.51
CA GLY A 227 5.60 1.50 15.60
C GLY A 227 4.99 1.62 17.00
N LYS A 228 5.83 1.53 18.03
CA LYS A 228 5.41 1.76 19.42
C LYS A 228 5.49 3.27 19.73
N LEU A 229 4.47 3.80 20.39
CA LEU A 229 4.44 5.22 20.78
C LEU A 229 5.63 5.65 21.66
N PRO A 230 6.12 4.85 22.63
CA PRO A 230 7.28 5.23 23.45
C PRO A 230 8.58 5.41 22.66
N ASP A 231 8.67 4.87 21.45
CA ASP A 231 9.88 4.96 20.61
C ASP A 231 9.96 6.29 19.83
N ILE A 232 8.96 7.16 19.99
CA ILE A 232 8.82 8.45 19.30
C ILE A 232 9.44 9.56 20.16
N LEU A 233 10.72 9.83 19.95
CA LEU A 233 11.44 10.91 20.65
C LEU A 233 11.64 12.16 19.78
N THR A 234 11.53 12.00 18.47
CA THR A 234 11.69 13.09 17.50
C THR A 234 10.64 13.01 16.39
N VAL A 235 10.44 14.11 15.66
CA VAL A 235 9.59 14.12 14.45
C VAL A 235 10.08 13.09 13.43
N ARG A 236 11.41 12.90 13.33
CA ARG A 236 12.00 11.86 12.48
C ARG A 236 11.59 10.45 12.94
N ASP A 237 11.51 10.19 14.23
CA ASP A 237 11.05 8.89 14.76
C ASP A 237 9.56 8.68 14.51
N LEU A 238 8.74 9.73 14.63
CA LEU A 238 7.31 9.68 14.29
C LEU A 238 7.11 9.20 12.85
N TRP A 239 7.79 9.83 11.89
CA TRP A 239 7.65 9.46 10.48
C TRP A 239 8.38 8.16 10.14
N GLY A 240 9.59 7.96 10.67
CA GLY A 240 10.51 6.90 10.28
C GLY A 240 10.44 5.61 11.08
N LYS A 241 9.74 5.58 12.23
CA LYS A 241 9.52 4.37 13.06
C LYS A 241 8.02 4.10 13.27
N PHE A 242 7.19 5.13 13.37
CA PHE A 242 5.77 4.96 13.69
C PHE A 242 4.86 4.93 12.45
N TRP A 243 4.79 6.02 11.68
CA TRP A 243 3.75 6.24 10.66
C TRP A 243 4.05 5.68 9.26
N HIS A 244 5.16 6.07 8.62
CA HIS A 244 5.43 5.76 7.20
C HIS A 244 6.15 4.40 6.98
N GLN A 245 6.00 3.42 7.87
CA GLN A 245 6.68 2.12 7.71
C GLN A 245 6.37 1.45 6.36
N PHE A 246 5.12 1.51 5.90
CA PHE A 246 4.68 0.95 4.61
C PHE A 246 5.29 1.65 3.39
N LEU A 247 5.84 2.87 3.54
CA LEU A 247 6.45 3.64 2.45
C LEU A 247 7.98 3.60 2.47
N ARG A 248 8.60 3.00 3.51
CA ARG A 248 10.06 3.07 3.71
C ARG A 248 10.87 2.53 2.56
N ARG A 249 10.40 1.49 1.86
CA ARG A 249 11.18 0.91 0.77
C ARG A 249 11.47 1.92 -0.35
N VAL A 250 10.50 2.78 -0.66
CA VAL A 250 10.63 3.81 -1.71
C VAL A 250 11.57 4.94 -1.26
N SER A 251 11.62 5.22 0.05
CA SER A 251 12.39 6.33 0.62
C SER A 251 13.75 5.95 1.22
N ASP A 252 14.10 4.65 1.31
CA ASP A 252 15.38 4.21 1.87
C ASP A 252 16.51 4.25 0.79
N PRO A 253 17.53 5.12 0.95
CA PRO A 253 18.58 5.29 -0.05
C PRO A 253 19.40 4.01 -0.31
N SER A 254 19.57 3.14 0.70
CA SER A 254 20.34 1.90 0.54
C SER A 254 19.70 0.92 -0.46
N ASN A 255 18.38 1.00 -0.63
CA ASN A 255 17.69 0.23 -1.66
C ASN A 255 17.87 0.83 -3.06
N GLN A 256 18.17 2.12 -3.18
CA GLN A 256 18.42 2.79 -4.46
C GLN A 256 19.85 2.54 -4.96
N GLU A 257 20.84 2.53 -4.06
CA GLU A 257 22.25 2.24 -4.38
C GLU A 257 22.42 0.80 -4.92
N THR A 258 21.72 -0.17 -4.33
CA THR A 258 21.74 -1.57 -4.78
C THR A 258 21.23 -1.74 -6.23
N VAL A 259 20.30 -0.87 -6.67
CA VAL A 259 19.76 -0.88 -8.04
C VAL A 259 20.69 -0.17 -9.02
N ALA A 260 21.37 0.89 -8.57
CA ALA A 260 22.32 1.65 -9.38
C ALA A 260 23.61 0.84 -9.67
N ASP A 261 24.21 0.22 -8.65
CA ASP A 261 25.45 -0.57 -8.79
C ASP A 261 25.25 -1.80 -9.69
N LYS A 262 24.13 -2.53 -9.51
CA LYS A 262 23.81 -3.70 -10.35
C LYS A 262 23.52 -3.34 -11.80
N ARG A 263 23.09 -2.11 -12.09
CA ARG A 263 22.88 -1.62 -13.46
C ARG A 263 24.22 -1.33 -14.15
N PHE A 264 25.19 -0.84 -13.39
CA PHE A 264 26.56 -0.60 -13.84
C PHE A 264 27.29 -1.92 -14.17
N ASP A 265 27.14 -2.94 -13.33
CA ASP A 265 27.71 -4.27 -13.60
C ASP A 265 27.08 -4.95 -14.83
N ARG A 266 25.76 -4.82 -15.02
CA ARG A 266 25.07 -5.40 -16.19
C ARG A 266 25.51 -4.76 -17.51
N SER A 267 25.92 -3.49 -17.51
CA SER A 267 26.50 -2.83 -18.69
C SER A 267 27.93 -3.27 -19.01
N LEU A 268 28.67 -3.81 -18.04
CA LEU A 268 30.03 -4.31 -18.23
C LEU A 268 30.07 -5.76 -18.74
N THR A 269 28.96 -6.51 -18.64
CA THR A 269 28.86 -7.91 -19.10
C THR A 269 28.40 -8.10 -20.55
N TYR A 270 28.47 -7.07 -21.41
CA TYR A 270 28.36 -7.31 -22.86
C TYR A 270 29.72 -7.75 -23.40
N PRO A 271 29.89 -9.00 -23.88
CA PRO A 271 31.09 -9.33 -24.65
C PRO A 271 31.02 -8.51 -25.94
N SER A 272 32.03 -7.69 -26.17
CA SER A 272 32.36 -7.16 -27.49
C SER A 272 32.63 -8.35 -28.41
N GLY A 273 31.58 -8.81 -29.09
CA GLY A 273 31.67 -9.83 -30.12
C GLY A 273 32.46 -9.28 -31.30
N SER A 274 33.64 -9.86 -31.46
CA SER A 274 34.44 -9.94 -32.69
C SER A 274 33.65 -10.53 -33.86
#